data_AF-A0A321L6Y0-F1
#
_entry.id   AF-A0A321L6Y0-F1
#
_cell.length_a   1.000
_cell.length_b   1.000
_cell.length_c   1.000
_cell.angle_alpha   90.00
_cell.angle_beta   90.00
_cell.angle_gamma   90.00
#
_symmetry.space_group_name_H-M   'P 1'
#
loop_
_entity.id
_entity.type
_entity.pdbx_description
1 polymer ?
#
loop_
_entity_poly.entity_id
_entity_poly.type
_entity_poly.pdbx_seq_one_letter_code
_entity_poly.pdbx_strand_id
1 'polypeptide(L)'
;MSTAKSELKLRSEIDKKIGELVLRAEKVIEDLRDKLNRIENNQIKNVLAVANSAPHSAIVTNFIRYQMGRQGAPRKAWSESGLGEKVIQEVDGRVRALASTVASAAGCADVDYVHAKLVSLFLGFLNRSFVFAKANGGKAHVQQVHVKNKY
;
A
#
# COMPACT_ATOMS: atom_id res chain seq x y z
N MET A 1 30.12 -5.49 -8.54
CA MET A 1 29.13 -6.03 -9.49
C MET A 1 28.47 -4.86 -10.20
N SER A 2 28.29 -4.91 -11.53
CA SER A 2 27.69 -3.83 -12.32
C SER A 2 26.31 -3.44 -11.75
N THR A 3 26.17 -2.16 -11.36
CA THR A 3 24.98 -1.57 -10.73
C THR A 3 23.69 -1.83 -11.52
N ALA A 4 23.77 -1.83 -12.86
CA ALA A 4 22.65 -2.12 -13.74
C ALA A 4 22.10 -3.55 -13.57
N LYS A 5 22.97 -4.55 -13.36
CA LYS A 5 22.52 -5.95 -13.16
C LYS A 5 21.79 -6.10 -11.82
N SER A 6 22.29 -5.44 -10.78
CA SER A 6 21.64 -5.43 -9.46
C SER A 6 20.29 -4.70 -9.49
N GLU A 7 20.18 -3.59 -10.22
CA GLU A 7 18.93 -2.85 -10.38
C GLU A 7 17.87 -3.64 -11.16
N LEU A 8 18.26 -4.29 -12.26
CA LEU A 8 17.36 -5.18 -13.02
C LEU A 8 16.86 -6.34 -12.17
N LYS A 9 17.75 -6.94 -11.36
CA LYS A 9 17.37 -8.02 -10.45
C LYS A 9 16.38 -7.51 -9.39
N LEU A 10 16.67 -6.38 -8.77
CA LEU A 10 15.76 -5.76 -7.79
C LEU A 10 14.38 -5.49 -8.40
N ARG A 11 14.34 -4.92 -9.61
CA ARG A 11 13.09 -4.67 -10.32
C ARG A 11 12.32 -5.97 -10.59
N SER A 12 12.99 -7.01 -11.06
CA SER A 12 12.37 -8.32 -11.28
C SER A 12 11.77 -8.92 -10.00
N GLU A 13 12.48 -8.81 -8.87
CA GLU A 13 11.96 -9.29 -7.58
C GLU A 13 10.77 -8.46 -7.07
N ILE A 14 10.76 -7.15 -7.33
CA ILE A 14 9.58 -6.29 -7.05
C ILE A 14 8.39 -6.71 -7.91
N ASP A 15 8.59 -6.95 -9.22
CA ASP A 15 7.52 -7.30 -10.15
C ASP A 15 6.81 -8.59 -9.73
N LYS A 16 7.56 -9.58 -9.23
CA LYS A 16 7.00 -10.82 -8.65
C LYS A 16 6.07 -10.60 -7.46
N LYS A 17 6.18 -9.46 -6.77
CA LYS A 17 5.35 -9.11 -5.61
C LYS A 17 4.16 -8.23 -5.94
N ILE A 18 4.04 -7.72 -7.18
CA ILE A 18 2.93 -6.85 -7.59
C ILE A 18 1.57 -7.50 -7.30
N GLY A 19 1.38 -8.77 -7.68
CA GLY A 19 0.12 -9.48 -7.45
C GLY A 19 -0.26 -9.53 -5.96
N GLU A 20 0.71 -9.77 -5.08
CA GLU A 20 0.46 -9.76 -3.63
C GLU A 20 0.10 -8.35 -3.15
N LEU A 21 0.80 -7.30 -3.59
CA LEU A 21 0.48 -5.92 -3.22
C LEU A 21 -0.95 -5.51 -3.64
N VAL A 22 -1.39 -5.95 -4.83
CA VAL A 22 -2.77 -5.73 -5.30
C VAL A 22 -3.77 -6.38 -4.34
N LEU A 23 -3.57 -7.66 -4.00
CA LEU A 23 -4.46 -8.39 -3.10
C LEU A 23 -4.49 -7.77 -1.70
N ARG A 24 -3.35 -7.28 -1.18
CA ARG A 24 -3.30 -6.55 0.10
C ARG A 24 -4.12 -5.25 0.03
N ALA A 25 -3.94 -4.48 -1.04
CA ALA A 25 -4.68 -3.24 -1.24
C ALA A 25 -6.19 -3.47 -1.35
N GLU A 26 -6.62 -4.46 -2.13
CA GLU A 26 -8.02 -4.87 -2.23
C GLU A 26 -8.57 -5.36 -0.89
N LYS A 27 -7.78 -6.12 -0.14
CA LYS A 27 -8.18 -6.58 1.19
C LYS A 27 -8.47 -5.42 2.13
N VAL A 28 -7.65 -4.36 2.13
CA VAL A 28 -7.92 -3.15 2.95
C VAL A 28 -9.26 -2.49 2.56
N ILE A 29 -9.58 -2.42 1.27
CA ILE A 29 -10.84 -1.85 0.80
C ILE A 29 -12.04 -2.72 1.20
N GLU A 30 -11.91 -4.04 1.05
CA GLU A 30 -12.93 -5.01 1.47
C GLU A 30 -13.24 -4.88 2.96
N ASP A 31 -12.17 -4.78 3.74
CA ASP A 31 -12.17 -4.61 5.19
C ASP A 31 -12.77 -3.30 5.69
N LEU A 32 -12.95 -2.33 4.79
CA LEU A 32 -13.50 -1.00 5.06
C LEU A 32 -14.79 -0.75 4.29
N ARG A 33 -15.35 -1.77 3.61
CA ARG A 33 -16.48 -1.67 2.67
C ARG A 33 -17.62 -0.80 3.21
N ASP A 34 -18.08 -1.08 4.43
CA ASP A 34 -19.23 -0.38 5.05
C ASP A 34 -18.91 1.04 5.52
N LYS A 35 -17.64 1.44 5.44
CA LYS A 35 -17.11 2.73 5.88
C LYS A 35 -16.53 3.56 4.73
N LEU A 36 -16.56 3.06 3.49
CA LEU A 36 -15.99 3.75 2.32
C LEU A 36 -16.65 5.11 2.05
N ASN A 37 -17.93 5.27 2.37
CA ASN A 37 -18.65 6.53 2.26
C ASN A 37 -18.12 7.62 3.21
N ARG A 38 -17.46 7.23 4.30
CA ARG A 38 -16.82 8.16 5.24
C ARG A 38 -15.44 8.61 4.77
N ILE A 39 -14.88 7.97 3.74
CA ILE A 39 -13.54 8.24 3.24
C ILE A 39 -13.63 9.11 1.98
N GLU A 40 -12.88 10.21 1.96
CA GLU A 40 -12.74 11.11 0.81
C GLU A 40 -11.60 10.68 -0.12
N ASN A 41 -11.74 10.94 -1.43
CA ASN A 41 -10.74 10.54 -2.43
C ASN A 41 -9.39 11.24 -2.21
N ASN A 42 -9.42 12.47 -1.68
CA ASN A 42 -8.22 13.24 -1.39
C ASN A 42 -7.36 12.58 -0.29
N GLN A 43 -7.94 11.78 0.63
CA GLN A 43 -7.23 11.20 1.76
C GLN A 43 -6.16 10.24 1.27
N ILE A 44 -6.55 9.21 0.50
CA ILE A 44 -5.61 8.21 -0.02
C ILE A 44 -4.69 8.84 -1.07
N LYS A 45 -5.20 9.74 -1.92
CA LYS A 45 -4.39 10.47 -2.91
C LYS A 45 -3.26 11.27 -2.26
N ASN A 46 -3.51 11.94 -1.14
CA ASN A 46 -2.50 12.72 -0.43
C ASN A 46 -1.43 11.83 0.21
N VAL A 47 -1.81 10.69 0.79
CA VAL A 47 -0.84 9.72 1.32
C VAL A 47 0.04 9.14 0.22
N LEU A 48 -0.55 8.79 -0.93
CA LEU A 48 0.22 8.35 -2.10
C LEU A 48 1.19 9.42 -2.60
N ALA A 49 0.78 10.69 -2.62
CA ALA A 49 1.66 11.79 -3.00
C ALA A 49 2.87 11.93 -2.05
N VAL A 50 2.66 11.75 -0.74
CA VAL A 50 3.75 11.71 0.25
C VAL A 50 4.65 10.50 0.02
N ALA A 51 4.10 9.31 -0.20
CA ALA A 51 4.89 8.10 -0.45
C ALA A 51 5.77 8.20 -1.71
N ASN A 52 5.26 8.82 -2.78
CA ASN A 52 6.01 8.99 -4.02
C ASN A 52 7.21 9.95 -3.90
N SER A 53 7.22 10.83 -2.90
CA SER A 53 8.31 11.79 -2.68
C SER A 53 9.17 11.47 -1.45
N ALA A 54 8.71 10.58 -0.57
CA ALA A 54 9.42 10.24 0.66
C ALA A 54 10.55 9.24 0.42
N PRO A 55 11.77 9.49 0.93
CA PRO A 55 12.87 8.52 0.86
C PRO A 55 12.68 7.32 1.80
N HIS A 56 11.77 7.42 2.79
CA HIS A 56 11.52 6.36 3.76
C HIS A 56 10.04 6.29 4.16
N SER A 57 9.54 5.06 4.30
CA SER A 57 8.17 4.77 4.77
C SER A 57 7.80 5.40 6.11
N ALA A 58 8.76 5.69 7.01
CA ALA A 58 8.48 6.30 8.31
C ALA A 58 7.84 7.69 8.16
N ILE A 59 8.18 8.43 7.11
CA ILE A 59 7.55 9.72 6.77
C ILE A 59 6.08 9.51 6.41
N VAL A 60 5.77 8.45 5.66
CA VAL A 60 4.41 8.07 5.27
C VAL A 60 3.58 7.69 6.50
N THR A 61 4.11 6.79 7.33
CA THR A 61 3.46 6.37 8.59
C THR A 61 3.24 7.56 9.52
N ASN A 62 4.23 8.46 9.67
CA ASN A 62 4.09 9.66 10.48
C ASN A 62 3.04 10.64 9.90
N PHE A 63 2.98 10.78 8.58
CA PHE A 63 1.95 11.58 7.92
C PHE A 63 0.55 11.02 8.20
N ILE A 64 0.36 9.70 8.12
CA ILE A 64 -0.92 9.05 8.44
C ILE A 64 -1.30 9.28 9.91
N ARG A 65 -0.36 9.07 10.85
CA ARG A 65 -0.57 9.34 12.28
C ARG A 65 -0.96 10.80 12.53
N TYR A 66 -0.30 11.73 11.85
CA TYR A 66 -0.68 13.14 11.89
C TYR A 66 -2.11 13.34 11.39
N GLN A 67 -2.50 12.78 10.24
CA GLN A 67 -3.88 12.90 9.76
C GLN A 67 -4.91 12.33 10.74
N MET A 68 -4.58 11.23 11.43
CA MET A 68 -5.45 10.61 12.44
C MET A 68 -5.61 11.48 13.69
N GLY A 69 -4.56 12.21 14.10
CA GLY A 69 -4.58 13.07 15.29
C GLY A 69 -5.16 14.47 15.07
N ARG A 70 -5.42 14.88 13.83
CA ARG A 70 -5.96 16.21 13.54
C ARG A 70 -7.42 16.34 13.96
N GLN A 71 -7.72 17.38 14.73
CA GLN A 71 -9.10 17.74 15.05
C GLN A 71 -9.81 18.46 13.88
N GLY A 72 -11.12 18.22 13.74
CA GLY A 72 -12.01 18.86 12.76
C GLY A 72 -12.57 17.91 11.67
N ALA A 73 -13.86 18.04 11.35
CA ALA A 73 -14.45 17.41 10.16
C ALA A 73 -13.93 18.12 8.88
N PRO A 74 -13.80 17.43 7.73
CA PRO A 74 -14.05 16.01 7.47
C PRO A 74 -12.89 15.07 7.86
N ARG A 75 -11.85 15.56 8.56
CA ARG A 75 -10.58 14.87 8.76
C ARG A 75 -10.59 13.75 9.80
N LYS A 76 -11.62 13.69 10.67
CA LYS A 76 -11.86 12.55 11.60
C LYS A 76 -12.11 11.21 10.88
N ALA A 77 -12.41 11.24 9.59
CA ALA A 77 -12.57 10.05 8.77
C ALA A 77 -11.37 9.11 8.81
N TRP A 78 -10.14 9.60 9.04
CA TRP A 78 -8.95 8.75 9.14
C TRP A 78 -8.99 7.79 10.33
N SER A 79 -9.32 8.29 11.52
CA SER A 79 -9.41 7.50 12.74
C SER A 79 -10.76 6.78 12.87
N GLU A 80 -11.86 7.43 12.48
CA GLU A 80 -13.21 6.86 12.64
C GLU A 80 -13.53 5.74 11.64
N SER A 81 -12.90 5.77 10.46
CA SER A 81 -13.05 4.66 9.50
C SER A 81 -12.17 3.45 9.86
N GLY A 82 -11.07 3.67 10.59
CA GLY A 82 -10.01 2.66 10.76
C GLY A 82 -9.05 2.56 9.57
N LEU A 83 -9.17 3.46 8.58
CA LEU A 83 -8.28 3.48 7.40
C LEU A 83 -6.82 3.70 7.81
N GLY A 84 -6.57 4.67 8.70
CA GLY A 84 -5.21 5.02 9.11
C GLY A 84 -4.50 3.83 9.75
N GLU A 85 -5.16 3.19 10.70
CA GLU A 85 -4.64 2.02 11.40
C GLU A 85 -4.38 0.85 10.44
N LYS A 86 -5.32 0.55 9.54
CA LYS A 86 -5.15 -0.55 8.57
C LYS A 86 -4.00 -0.31 7.60
N VAL A 87 -3.87 0.92 7.08
CA VAL A 87 -2.76 1.25 6.18
C VAL A 87 -1.42 1.19 6.91
N ILE A 88 -1.33 1.68 8.16
CA ILE A 88 -0.12 1.57 8.96
C ILE A 88 0.25 0.10 9.23
N GLN A 89 -0.72 -0.75 9.56
CA GLN A 89 -0.49 -2.18 9.78
C GLN A 89 0.03 -2.89 8.53
N GLU A 90 -0.50 -2.56 7.34
CA GLU A 90 0.02 -3.10 6.08
C GLU A 90 1.44 -2.60 5.79
N VAL A 91 1.67 -1.28 5.91
CA VAL A 91 2.98 -0.66 5.66
C VAL A 91 4.05 -1.21 6.61
N ASP A 92 3.86 -1.07 7.92
CA ASP A 92 4.87 -1.43 8.91
C ASP A 92 4.98 -2.96 9.12
N GLY A 93 3.97 -3.73 8.70
CA GLY A 93 3.92 -5.18 8.83
C GLY A 93 4.20 -5.93 7.53
N ARG A 94 3.15 -6.17 6.74
CA ARG A 94 3.20 -7.08 5.58
C ARG A 94 4.07 -6.55 4.45
N VAL A 95 3.94 -5.27 4.12
CA VAL A 95 4.75 -4.63 3.06
C VAL A 95 6.22 -4.58 3.48
N ARG A 96 6.51 -4.35 4.76
CA ARG A 96 7.87 -4.47 5.33
C ARG A 96 8.45 -5.88 5.17
N ALA A 97 7.67 -6.92 5.49
CA ALA A 97 8.10 -8.31 5.34
C ALA A 97 8.39 -8.67 3.86
N LEU A 98 7.57 -8.16 2.94
CA LEU A 98 7.82 -8.30 1.50
C LEU A 98 9.09 -7.59 1.07
N ALA A 99 9.36 -6.40 1.60
CA ALA A 99 10.57 -5.65 1.31
C ALA A 99 11.83 -6.42 1.74
N SER A 100 11.83 -7.00 2.94
CA SER A 100 12.93 -7.85 3.41
C SER A 100 13.15 -9.06 2.49
N THR A 101 12.07 -9.69 2.04
CA THR A 101 12.14 -10.84 1.11
C THR A 101 12.74 -10.43 -0.24
N VAL A 102 12.25 -9.33 -0.81
CA VAL A 102 12.72 -8.78 -2.09
C VAL A 102 14.19 -8.35 -2.00
N ALA A 103 14.56 -7.62 -0.95
CA ALA A 103 15.92 -7.16 -0.73
C ALA A 103 16.89 -8.34 -0.62
N SER A 104 16.54 -9.38 0.16
CA SER A 104 17.33 -10.60 0.27
C SER A 104 17.48 -11.34 -1.07
N ALA A 105 16.38 -11.52 -1.82
CA ALA A 105 16.41 -12.20 -3.11
C ALA A 105 17.22 -11.42 -4.16
N ALA A 106 17.13 -10.09 -4.14
CA ALA A 106 17.84 -9.20 -5.03
C ALA A 106 19.33 -9.01 -4.65
N GLY A 107 19.73 -9.36 -3.42
CA GLY A 107 21.05 -9.02 -2.88
C GLY A 107 21.21 -7.52 -2.62
N CYS A 108 20.11 -6.83 -2.31
CA CYS A 108 20.09 -5.42 -1.94
C CYS A 108 20.22 -5.28 -0.42
N ALA A 109 21.24 -4.55 0.06
CA ALA A 109 21.43 -4.32 1.48
C ALA A 109 20.45 -3.29 2.08
N ASP A 110 19.94 -2.39 1.24
CA ASP A 110 19.05 -1.30 1.67
C ASP A 110 17.58 -1.74 1.63
N VAL A 111 17.15 -2.39 2.71
CA VAL A 111 15.76 -2.84 2.88
C VAL A 111 14.80 -1.64 2.96
N ASP A 112 15.23 -0.51 3.53
CA ASP A 112 14.39 0.67 3.69
C ASP A 112 14.04 1.32 2.34
N TYR A 113 15.01 1.34 1.42
CA TYR A 113 14.79 1.74 0.03
C TYR A 113 13.79 0.85 -0.69
N VAL A 114 13.94 -0.48 -0.58
CA VAL A 114 12.98 -1.43 -1.15
C VAL A 114 11.59 -1.24 -0.53
N HIS A 115 11.55 -1.03 0.79
CA HIS A 115 10.32 -0.82 1.52
C HIS A 115 9.58 0.43 1.04
N ALA A 116 10.28 1.56 0.90
CA ALA A 116 9.70 2.80 0.39
C ALA A 116 9.07 2.61 -1.00
N LYS A 117 9.76 1.88 -1.91
CA LYS A 117 9.20 1.55 -3.24
C LYS A 117 7.93 0.71 -3.16
N LEU A 118 7.94 -0.37 -2.35
CA LEU A 118 6.77 -1.24 -2.22
C LEU A 118 5.58 -0.52 -1.58
N VAL A 119 5.84 0.39 -0.62
CA VAL A 119 4.79 1.24 -0.01
C VAL A 119 4.14 2.14 -1.06
N SER A 120 4.91 2.79 -1.92
CA SER A 120 4.36 3.62 -3.01
C SER A 120 3.52 2.82 -4.00
N LEU A 121 3.98 1.61 -4.37
CA LEU A 121 3.21 0.69 -5.21
C LEU A 121 1.91 0.25 -4.55
N PHE A 122 1.98 -0.20 -3.29
CA PHE A 122 0.83 -0.60 -2.48
C PHE A 122 -0.21 0.51 -2.38
N LEU A 123 0.21 1.73 -2.03
CA LEU A 123 -0.68 2.89 -1.94
C LEU A 123 -1.26 3.28 -3.31
N GLY A 124 -0.50 3.06 -4.38
CA GLY A 124 -0.99 3.22 -5.75
C GLY A 124 -2.14 2.25 -6.08
N PHE A 125 -1.99 0.97 -5.72
CA PHE A 125 -3.06 -0.03 -5.86
C PHE A 125 -4.24 0.29 -4.94
N LEU A 126 -3.99 0.65 -3.68
CA LEU A 126 -5.02 1.03 -2.72
C LEU A 126 -5.87 2.19 -3.24
N ASN A 127 -5.23 3.23 -3.80
CA ASN A 127 -5.93 4.36 -4.39
C ASN A 127 -6.82 3.94 -5.56
N ARG A 128 -6.32 3.09 -6.47
CA ARG A 128 -7.11 2.57 -7.60
C ARG A 128 -8.29 1.72 -7.13
N SER A 129 -8.06 0.78 -6.21
CA SER A 129 -9.10 -0.08 -5.65
C SER A 129 -10.15 0.72 -4.90
N PHE A 130 -9.75 1.76 -4.15
CA PHE A 130 -10.66 2.66 -3.47
C PHE A 130 -11.56 3.44 -4.45
N VAL A 131 -10.98 4.08 -5.46
CA VAL A 131 -11.73 4.85 -6.47
C VAL A 131 -12.73 3.96 -7.19
N PHE A 132 -12.31 2.75 -7.57
CA PHE A 132 -13.19 1.77 -8.20
C PHE A 132 -14.32 1.34 -7.28
N ALA A 133 -14.02 0.97 -6.03
CA ALA A 133 -15.05 0.52 -5.08
C ALA A 133 -16.07 1.63 -4.78
N LYS A 134 -15.63 2.87 -4.65
CA LYS A 134 -16.51 4.02 -4.41
C LYS A 134 -17.44 4.32 -5.58
N ALA A 135 -16.94 4.18 -6.82
CA ALA A 135 -17.76 4.34 -8.02
C ALA A 135 -18.83 3.23 -8.17
N ASN A 136 -18.59 2.05 -7.57
CA ASN A 136 -19.46 0.87 -7.69
C ASN A 136 -20.23 0.53 -6.40
N GLY A 137 -20.51 1.52 -5.54
CA GLY A 137 -21.33 1.33 -4.34
C GLY A 137 -20.69 0.43 -3.27
N GLY A 138 -19.36 0.42 -3.17
CA GLY A 138 -18.59 -0.31 -2.17
C GLY A 138 -18.15 -1.72 -2.57
N LYS A 139 -18.46 -2.17 -3.79
CA LYS A 139 -17.99 -3.48 -4.28
C LYS A 139 -16.50 -3.39 -4.62
N ALA A 140 -15.65 -4.07 -3.85
CA ALA A 140 -14.27 -4.31 -4.24
C ALA A 140 -14.24 -5.20 -5.50
N HIS A 141 -13.27 -4.97 -6.40
CA HIS A 141 -13.08 -5.82 -7.56
C HIS A 141 -12.44 -7.14 -7.09
N VAL A 142 -13.24 -8.10 -6.63
CA VAL A 142 -12.72 -9.45 -6.42
C VAL A 142 -12.55 -10.07 -7.80
N GLN A 143 -11.37 -9.95 -8.41
CA GLN A 143 -11.01 -10.97 -9.40
C GLN A 143 -10.99 -12.28 -8.61
N GLN A 144 -11.95 -13.16 -8.89
CA GLN A 144 -11.80 -14.57 -8.62
C GLN A 144 -10.62 -15.08 -9.48
N VAL A 145 -9.39 -14.77 -9.08
CA VAL A 145 -8.24 -15.51 -9.59
C VAL A 145 -8.29 -16.84 -8.87
N HIS A 146 -9.04 -17.78 -9.46
CA HIS A 146 -8.88 -19.20 -9.23
C HIS A 146 -7.41 -19.53 -9.49
N VAL A 147 -6.56 -19.47 -8.47
CA VAL A 147 -5.23 -20.08 -8.52
C VAL A 147 -5.44 -21.59 -8.42
N LYS A 148 -5.88 -22.19 -9.53
CA LYS A 148 -5.60 -23.60 -9.81
C LYS A 148 -4.12 -23.68 -10.22
N ASN A 149 -3.22 -23.66 -9.25
CA ASN A 149 -1.89 -24.23 -9.46
C ASN A 149 -1.85 -25.57 -8.74
N LYS A 150 -2.32 -26.59 -9.46
CA LYS A 150 -1.83 -27.96 -9.31
C LYS A 150 -0.49 -28.02 -10.04
N TYR A 151 0.58 -28.22 -9.30
CA TYR A 151 1.75 -28.98 -9.75
C TYR A 151 2.12 -29.89 -8.58
#